data_AF-A0A0B2AHV2-F1
#
_entry.id   AF-A0A0B2AHV2-F1
#
_cell.length_a   1.000
_cell.length_b   1.000
_cell.length_c   1.000
_cell.angle_alpha   90.00
_cell.angle_beta   90.00
_cell.angle_gamma   90.00
#
_symmetry.space_group_name_H-M   'P 1'
#
loop_
_entity.id
_entity.type
_entity.pdbx_description
1 polymer ?
#
loop_
_entity_poly.entity_id
_entity_poly.type
_entity_poly.pdbx_seq_one_letter_code
_entity_poly.pdbx_strand_id
1 'polypeptide(L)'
;MSISAPEPPRPEDPLISVARVGYMKPEASTDDGKQKTPRSFWIIAYILIMGLVVARLPLVLRDVASQIPADAKAELGDERLVAFSTTVGGIMFVLVYAVIMVLYLLLAAFLDRRIIPTKPLFRGRWRVGMYFMIAALTTIPVHLASVVAQVPDLHGVPGYYAYFPLVAVAALVGYRRHWWNFAPGKRVLVAATAVALPMLISFG
;
A
#
# COMPACT_ATOMS: atom_id res chain seq x y z
N MET A 1 88.40 17.93 -2.88
CA MET A 1 87.52 17.92 -1.69
C MET A 1 86.77 19.24 -1.64
N SER A 2 85.44 19.22 -1.79
CA SER A 2 84.54 20.03 -0.96
C SER A 2 83.13 19.51 -1.19
N ILE A 3 82.61 18.85 -0.16
CA ILE A 3 81.23 18.39 -0.06
C ILE A 3 80.42 19.63 0.30
N SER A 4 79.63 20.16 -0.64
CA SER A 4 78.63 21.17 -0.30
C SER A 4 77.54 20.50 0.53
N ALA A 5 77.50 20.87 1.81
CA ALA A 5 76.43 20.50 2.71
C ALA A 5 75.09 21.05 2.20
N PRO A 6 73.99 20.28 2.28
CA PRO A 6 72.66 20.77 1.94
C PRO A 6 72.22 21.85 2.94
N GLU A 7 71.74 22.96 2.39
CA GLU A 7 71.18 24.10 3.12
C GLU A 7 69.97 23.67 3.98
N PRO A 8 69.90 24.03 5.27
CA PRO A 8 68.78 23.65 6.11
C PRO A 8 67.55 24.53 5.82
N PRO A 9 66.36 23.95 5.56
CA PRO A 9 65.13 24.72 5.48
C PRO A 9 64.73 25.29 6.85
N ARG A 10 64.24 26.53 6.81
CA ARG A 10 63.97 27.45 7.93
C ARG A 10 62.72 27.10 8.76
N PRO A 11 62.60 27.63 10.00
CA PRO A 11 61.72 27.13 11.05
C PRO A 11 60.31 27.77 11.11
N GLU A 12 59.68 28.07 9.96
CA GLU A 12 58.43 28.88 9.96
C GLU A 12 57.22 28.31 9.23
N ASP A 13 57.23 27.05 8.82
CA ASP A 13 56.02 26.40 8.28
C ASP A 13 55.35 25.51 9.34
N PRO A 14 54.28 25.96 10.01
CA PRO A 14 53.42 25.05 10.75
C PRO A 14 52.71 24.15 9.74
N LEU A 15 53.25 22.93 9.57
CA LEU A 15 52.59 21.78 8.94
C LEU A 15 51.41 21.31 9.80
N ILE A 16 50.42 22.18 10.00
CA ILE A 16 49.06 21.77 10.31
C ILE A 16 48.35 21.75 8.97
N SER A 17 48.50 20.63 8.27
CA SER A 17 47.58 20.21 7.21
C SER A 17 46.21 20.05 7.85
N VAL A 18 45.48 21.17 7.96
CA VAL A 18 44.04 21.17 8.19
C VAL A 18 43.50 20.44 6.97
N ALA A 19 43.19 19.16 7.17
CA ALA A 19 42.39 18.40 6.23
C ALA A 19 41.24 19.32 5.82
N ARG A 20 41.27 19.80 4.58
CA ARG A 20 40.07 20.30 3.92
C ARG A 20 39.12 19.13 4.03
N VAL A 21 38.26 19.18 5.03
CA VAL A 21 36.97 18.51 5.04
C VAL A 21 36.33 19.06 3.78
N GLY A 22 36.58 18.37 2.67
CA GLY A 22 35.85 18.59 1.45
C GLY A 22 34.42 18.60 1.90
N TYR A 23 33.74 19.72 1.64
CA TYR A 23 32.31 19.76 1.68
C TYR A 23 31.87 18.56 0.85
N MET A 24 31.58 17.45 1.52
CA MET A 24 30.69 16.43 1.00
C MET A 24 29.39 17.20 0.89
N LYS A 25 29.25 17.84 -0.27
CA LYS A 25 27.96 18.14 -0.87
C LYS A 25 27.19 16.85 -0.60
N PRO A 26 26.12 16.87 0.24
CA PRO A 26 25.34 15.67 0.42
C PRO A 26 25.03 15.23 -1.00
N GLU A 27 25.53 14.05 -1.38
CA GLU A 27 25.11 13.44 -2.63
C GLU A 27 23.60 13.53 -2.54
N ALA A 28 23.02 14.41 -3.35
CA ALA A 28 21.60 14.49 -3.51
C ALA A 28 21.26 13.07 -3.92
N SER A 29 20.77 12.27 -2.97
CA SER A 29 20.46 10.88 -3.21
C SER A 29 19.60 10.94 -4.45
N THR A 30 20.11 10.40 -5.55
CA THR A 30 19.48 10.38 -6.85
C THR A 30 18.31 9.40 -6.77
N ASP A 31 17.37 9.70 -5.88
CA ASP A 31 16.04 9.12 -5.81
C ASP A 31 15.14 9.72 -6.92
N ASP A 32 15.72 10.59 -7.76
CA ASP A 32 15.17 11.22 -8.97
C ASP A 32 14.90 10.21 -10.11
N GLY A 33 15.39 8.96 -9.99
CA GLY A 33 15.17 7.91 -10.98
C GLY A 33 14.04 6.92 -10.65
N LYS A 34 13.60 6.84 -9.40
CA LYS A 34 12.53 5.91 -9.00
C LYS A 34 11.20 6.60 -9.12
N GLN A 35 10.66 6.63 -10.34
CA GLN A 35 9.32 7.14 -10.60
C GLN A 35 8.32 6.39 -9.71
N LYS A 36 7.53 7.13 -8.93
CA LYS A 36 6.61 6.63 -7.89
C LYS A 36 5.16 6.86 -8.32
N THR A 37 4.24 6.03 -7.84
CA THR A 37 2.81 6.30 -8.00
C THR A 37 2.48 7.64 -7.32
N PRO A 38 1.81 8.58 -8.00
CA PRO A 38 1.51 9.89 -7.43
C PRO A 38 0.71 9.76 -6.13
N ARG A 39 0.99 10.63 -5.15
CA ARG A 39 0.28 10.62 -3.85
C ARG A 39 -1.23 10.81 -4.02
N SER A 40 -1.65 11.58 -5.02
CA SER A 40 -3.06 11.78 -5.35
C SER A 40 -3.79 10.48 -5.68
N PHE A 41 -3.15 9.51 -6.34
CA PHE A 41 -3.78 8.22 -6.66
C PHE A 41 -4.10 7.42 -5.41
N TRP A 42 -3.19 7.41 -4.43
CA TRP A 42 -3.42 6.76 -3.14
C TRP A 42 -4.55 7.41 -2.35
N ILE A 43 -4.60 8.74 -2.35
CA ILE A 43 -5.66 9.51 -1.67
C ILE A 43 -7.01 9.25 -2.35
N ILE A 44 -7.07 9.31 -3.69
CA ILE A 44 -8.30 9.03 -4.46
C ILE A 44 -8.77 7.59 -4.22
N ALA A 45 -7.86 6.61 -4.27
CA ALA A 45 -8.19 5.22 -4.00
C ALA A 45 -8.75 5.06 -2.58
N TYR A 46 -8.11 5.66 -1.57
CA TYR A 46 -8.58 5.63 -0.19
C TYR A 46 -9.99 6.24 -0.05
N ILE A 47 -10.21 7.44 -0.59
CA ILE A 47 -11.53 8.11 -0.54
C ILE A 47 -12.58 7.26 -1.24
N LEU A 48 -12.27 6.68 -2.39
CA LEU A 48 -13.20 5.85 -3.15
C LEU A 48 -13.57 4.57 -2.38
N ILE A 49 -12.58 3.89 -1.81
CA ILE A 49 -12.78 2.69 -0.99
C ILE A 49 -13.65 3.03 0.23
N MET A 50 -13.30 4.08 0.97
CA MET A 50 -14.07 4.48 2.15
C MET A 50 -15.49 4.90 1.80
N GLY A 51 -15.67 5.61 0.67
CA GLY A 51 -16.99 5.94 0.15
C GLY A 51 -17.82 4.70 -0.14
N LEU A 52 -17.22 3.67 -0.77
CA LEU A 52 -17.89 2.39 -1.03
C LEU A 52 -18.22 1.62 0.26
N VAL A 53 -17.33 1.63 1.25
CA VAL A 53 -17.54 1.01 2.57
C VAL A 53 -18.72 1.67 3.29
N VAL A 54 -18.77 3.00 3.30
CA VAL A 54 -19.89 3.75 3.90
C VAL A 54 -21.18 3.48 3.14
N ALA A 55 -21.13 3.41 1.80
CA ALA A 55 -22.31 3.05 0.99
C ALA A 55 -22.81 1.62 1.24
N ARG A 56 -21.92 0.68 1.59
CA ARG A 56 -22.25 -0.69 1.97
C ARG A 56 -22.78 -0.81 3.41
N LEU A 57 -22.51 0.16 4.28
CA LEU A 57 -22.87 0.10 5.70
C LEU A 57 -24.34 -0.22 5.97
N PRO A 58 -25.34 0.38 5.29
CA PRO A 58 -26.75 0.04 5.51
C PRO A 58 -27.07 -1.44 5.23
N LEU A 59 -26.37 -2.07 4.28
CA LEU A 59 -26.54 -3.48 3.96
C LEU A 59 -26.00 -4.36 5.07
N VAL A 60 -24.81 -4.03 5.58
CA VAL A 60 -24.18 -4.75 6.70
C VAL A 60 -25.03 -4.63 7.96
N LEU A 61 -25.55 -3.45 8.27
CA LEU A 61 -26.41 -3.26 9.45
C LEU A 61 -27.70 -4.06 9.38
N ARG A 62 -28.31 -4.17 8.20
CA ARG A 62 -29.51 -5.01 7.98
C ARG A 62 -29.20 -6.48 8.18
N ASP A 63 -28.08 -6.94 7.64
CA ASP A 63 -27.63 -8.33 7.77
C ASP A 63 -27.34 -8.67 9.23
N VAL A 64 -26.57 -7.84 9.94
CA VAL A 64 -26.30 -8.02 11.38
C VAL A 64 -27.59 -8.02 12.18
N ALA A 65 -28.51 -7.07 11.95
CA ALA A 65 -29.79 -7.01 12.68
C ALA A 65 -30.67 -8.27 12.47
N SER A 66 -30.56 -8.92 11.31
CA SER A 66 -31.26 -10.17 11.01
C SER A 66 -30.67 -11.38 11.74
N GLN A 67 -29.40 -11.31 12.11
CA GLN A 67 -28.67 -12.37 12.81
C GLN A 67 -28.70 -12.25 14.35
N ILE A 68 -29.22 -11.15 14.90
CA ILE A 68 -29.35 -10.99 16.36
C ILE A 68 -30.39 -12.00 16.91
N PRO A 69 -30.01 -12.88 17.85
CA PRO A 69 -30.92 -13.86 18.45
C PRO A 69 -32.14 -13.21 19.12
N ALA A 70 -33.28 -13.90 19.10
CA ALA A 70 -34.51 -13.42 19.74
C ALA A 70 -34.30 -13.14 21.25
N ASP A 71 -33.49 -13.97 21.91
CA ASP A 71 -33.18 -13.86 23.34
C ASP A 71 -32.48 -12.54 23.66
N ALA A 72 -31.51 -12.13 22.83
CA ALA A 72 -30.80 -10.86 22.98
C ALA A 72 -31.69 -9.64 22.67
N LYS A 73 -32.65 -9.78 21.73
CA LYS A 73 -33.66 -8.74 21.46
C LYS A 73 -34.62 -8.58 22.64
N ALA A 74 -34.98 -9.68 23.29
CA ALA A 74 -35.87 -9.69 24.45
C ALA A 74 -35.19 -9.07 25.70
N GLU A 75 -33.90 -9.31 25.92
CA GLU A 75 -33.13 -8.70 27.01
C GLU A 75 -33.00 -7.16 26.87
N LEU A 76 -32.88 -6.66 25.65
CA LEU A 76 -32.78 -5.22 25.37
C LEU A 76 -34.12 -4.48 25.54
N GLY A 77 -35.25 -5.18 25.44
CA GLY A 77 -36.60 -4.68 25.75
C GLY A 77 -37.15 -3.55 24.87
N ASP A 78 -36.31 -2.87 24.09
CA ASP A 78 -36.65 -1.76 23.20
C ASP A 78 -35.90 -1.87 21.86
N GLU A 79 -36.65 -1.85 20.75
CA GLU A 79 -36.10 -1.86 19.39
C GLU A 79 -35.18 -0.66 19.12
N ARG A 80 -35.38 0.47 19.82
CA ARG A 80 -34.52 1.65 19.71
C ARG A 80 -33.12 1.40 20.26
N LEU A 81 -33.01 0.64 21.36
CA LEU A 81 -31.72 0.26 21.94
C LEU A 81 -30.97 -0.71 21.02
N VAL A 82 -31.67 -1.65 20.39
CA VAL A 82 -31.11 -2.56 19.38
C VAL A 82 -30.58 -1.77 18.17
N ALA A 83 -31.38 -0.83 17.65
CA ALA A 83 -30.97 -0.01 16.51
C ALA A 83 -29.78 0.90 16.84
N PHE A 84 -29.76 1.50 18.04
CA PHE A 84 -28.65 2.32 18.50
C PHE A 84 -27.36 1.49 18.64
N SER A 85 -27.41 0.34 19.31
CA SER A 85 -26.27 -0.57 19.46
C SER A 85 -25.71 -1.01 18.11
N THR A 86 -26.59 -1.41 17.18
CA THR A 86 -26.21 -1.83 15.83
C THR A 86 -25.54 -0.68 15.06
N THR A 87 -26.05 0.55 15.18
CA THR A 87 -25.47 1.74 14.55
C THR A 87 -24.08 2.08 15.12
N VAL A 88 -23.93 2.05 16.44
CA VAL A 88 -22.63 2.29 17.11
C VAL A 88 -21.62 1.22 16.67
N GLY A 89 -22.02 -0.05 16.63
CA GLY A 89 -21.20 -1.15 16.11
C GLY A 89 -20.77 -0.91 14.67
N GLY A 90 -21.69 -0.45 13.82
CA GLY A 90 -21.39 -0.07 12.44
C GLY A 90 -20.36 1.05 12.31
N ILE A 91 -20.51 2.12 13.10
CA ILE A 91 -19.56 3.24 13.10
C ILE A 91 -18.18 2.76 13.57
N MET A 92 -18.11 1.97 14.64
CA MET A 92 -16.87 1.38 15.13
C MET A 92 -16.22 0.49 14.08
N PHE A 93 -16.99 -0.34 13.38
CA PHE A 93 -16.52 -1.15 12.27
C PHE A 93 -15.89 -0.29 11.17
N VAL A 94 -16.55 0.78 10.75
CA VAL A 94 -16.02 1.70 9.72
C VAL A 94 -14.71 2.35 10.19
N LEU A 95 -14.61 2.76 11.45
CA LEU A 95 -13.39 3.36 12.01
C LEU A 95 -12.22 2.37 12.03
N VAL A 96 -12.45 1.16 12.53
CA VAL A 96 -11.43 0.11 12.55
C VAL A 96 -11.01 -0.25 11.12
N TYR A 97 -11.98 -0.41 10.21
CA TYR A 97 -11.73 -0.68 8.80
C TYR A 97 -10.90 0.44 8.15
N ALA A 98 -11.21 1.71 8.44
CA ALA A 98 -10.46 2.85 7.91
C ALA A 98 -8.98 2.77 8.30
N VAL A 99 -8.70 2.48 9.58
CA VAL A 99 -7.32 2.35 10.06
C VAL A 99 -6.60 1.18 9.37
N ILE A 100 -7.23 0.00 9.30
CA ILE A 100 -6.66 -1.17 8.63
C ILE A 100 -6.40 -0.87 7.15
N MET A 101 -7.33 -0.22 6.47
CA MET A 101 -7.18 0.13 5.06
C MET A 101 -6.06 1.16 4.83
N VAL A 102 -5.90 2.15 5.72
CA VAL A 102 -4.74 3.07 5.69
C VAL A 102 -3.44 2.27 5.80
N LEU A 103 -3.33 1.37 6.78
CA LEU A 103 -2.13 0.54 6.96
C LEU A 103 -1.87 -0.33 5.73
N TYR A 104 -2.91 -0.92 5.15
CA TYR A 104 -2.82 -1.71 3.92
C TYR A 104 -2.30 -0.89 2.74
N LEU A 105 -2.87 0.29 2.49
CA LEU A 105 -2.43 1.18 1.41
C LEU A 105 -1.01 1.73 1.66
N LEU A 106 -0.63 1.99 2.92
CA LEU A 106 0.73 2.38 3.28
C LEU A 106 1.73 1.26 2.99
N LEU A 107 1.39 0.00 3.33
CA LEU A 107 2.20 -1.16 3.01
C LEU A 107 2.36 -1.31 1.50
N ALA A 108 1.26 -1.24 0.74
CA ALA A 108 1.29 -1.30 -0.71
C ALA A 108 2.15 -0.16 -1.30
N ALA A 109 2.02 1.07 -0.79
CA ALA A 109 2.82 2.22 -1.21
C ALA A 109 4.31 2.06 -0.87
N PHE A 110 4.62 1.43 0.27
CA PHE A 110 5.99 1.13 0.67
C PHE A 110 6.63 0.11 -0.29
N LEU A 111 5.92 -0.97 -0.62
CA LEU A 111 6.36 -1.98 -1.58
C LEU A 111 6.56 -1.37 -2.98
N ASP A 112 5.65 -0.48 -3.38
CA ASP A 112 5.74 0.24 -4.65
C ASP A 112 6.97 1.15 -4.74
N ARG A 113 7.34 1.80 -3.63
CA ARG A 113 8.53 2.65 -3.57
C ARG A 113 9.85 1.86 -3.53
N ARG A 114 9.85 0.67 -2.92
CA ARG A 114 11.08 -0.08 -2.62
C ARG A 114 11.43 -1.13 -3.66
N ILE A 115 10.44 -1.75 -4.32
CA ILE A 115 10.67 -3.02 -5.02
C ILE A 115 10.68 -2.87 -6.55
N ILE A 116 9.71 -2.19 -7.17
CA ILE A 116 9.58 -2.12 -8.64
C ILE A 116 9.40 -0.68 -9.11
N PRO A 117 10.15 -0.20 -10.12
CA PRO A 117 9.90 1.10 -10.74
C PRO A 117 8.53 1.13 -11.43
N THR A 118 7.81 2.25 -11.30
CA THR A 118 6.45 2.37 -11.84
C THR A 118 6.37 2.35 -13.37
N LYS A 119 5.24 1.87 -13.90
CA LYS A 119 4.97 1.79 -15.35
C LYS A 119 4.12 3.00 -15.78
N PRO A 120 4.37 3.62 -16.94
CA PRO A 120 3.46 4.60 -17.48
C PRO A 120 2.10 3.97 -17.82
N LEU A 121 1.03 4.46 -17.20
CA LEU A 121 -0.36 4.20 -17.51
C LEU A 121 -0.85 5.25 -18.52
N PHE A 122 -1.47 4.81 -19.63
CA PHE A 122 -2.03 5.65 -20.71
C PHE A 122 -1.07 6.71 -21.30
N ARG A 123 -0.51 6.42 -22.49
CA ARG A 123 0.23 7.38 -23.35
C ARG A 123 1.28 8.26 -22.63
N GLY A 124 1.92 7.73 -21.58
CA GLY A 124 3.12 8.32 -20.98
C GLY A 124 2.90 9.41 -19.92
N ARG A 125 1.66 9.84 -19.63
CA ARG A 125 1.43 10.99 -18.72
C ARG A 125 1.28 10.63 -17.26
N TRP A 126 0.81 9.42 -16.95
CA TRP A 126 0.60 8.95 -15.58
C TRP A 126 1.47 7.73 -15.34
N ARG A 127 2.08 7.59 -14.16
CA ARG A 127 2.87 6.40 -13.82
C ARG A 127 2.26 5.71 -12.62
N VAL A 128 1.94 4.43 -12.77
CA VAL A 128 1.29 3.63 -11.76
C VAL A 128 2.11 2.37 -11.52
N GLY A 129 2.36 2.09 -10.26
CA GLY A 129 3.11 0.92 -9.84
C GLY A 129 2.26 -0.32 -9.67
N MET A 130 2.93 -1.46 -9.68
CA MET A 130 2.28 -2.76 -9.65
C MET A 130 1.47 -2.95 -8.37
N TYR A 131 2.01 -2.55 -7.21
CA TYR A 131 1.34 -2.76 -5.92
C TYR A 131 0.15 -1.82 -5.73
N PHE A 132 0.18 -0.62 -6.33
CA PHE A 132 -1.02 0.22 -6.40
C PHE A 132 -2.12 -0.47 -7.22
N MET A 133 -1.78 -1.01 -8.40
CA MET A 133 -2.76 -1.71 -9.25
C MET A 133 -3.36 -2.90 -8.52
N ILE A 134 -2.52 -3.69 -7.84
CA ILE A 134 -2.98 -4.81 -7.03
C ILE A 134 -3.93 -4.29 -5.94
N ALA A 135 -3.50 -3.33 -5.12
CA ALA A 135 -4.32 -2.77 -4.04
C ALA A 135 -5.65 -2.20 -4.53
N ALA A 136 -5.65 -1.46 -5.64
CA ALA A 136 -6.85 -0.88 -6.23
C ALA A 136 -7.79 -1.96 -6.77
N LEU A 137 -7.27 -2.94 -7.51
CA LEU A 137 -8.07 -4.02 -8.10
C LEU A 137 -8.59 -5.01 -7.08
N THR A 138 -7.91 -5.22 -5.95
CA THR A 138 -8.42 -6.12 -4.90
C THR A 138 -9.45 -5.48 -3.99
N THR A 139 -9.50 -4.15 -3.92
CA THR A 139 -10.40 -3.43 -3.00
C THR A 139 -11.59 -2.81 -3.72
N ILE A 140 -11.36 -1.99 -4.74
CA ILE A 140 -12.39 -1.16 -5.37
C ILE A 140 -13.45 -2.03 -6.07
N PRO A 141 -13.10 -2.98 -6.96
CA PRO A 141 -14.09 -3.83 -7.62
C PRO A 141 -14.88 -4.70 -6.65
N VAL A 142 -14.26 -5.19 -5.57
CA VAL A 142 -14.92 -6.02 -4.55
C VAL A 142 -15.98 -5.20 -3.82
N HIS A 143 -15.63 -4.03 -3.31
CA HIS A 143 -16.62 -3.16 -2.64
C HIS A 143 -17.68 -2.64 -3.60
N LEU A 144 -17.29 -2.29 -4.83
CA LEU A 144 -18.23 -1.87 -5.85
C LEU A 144 -19.22 -2.98 -6.21
N ALA A 145 -18.75 -4.22 -6.39
CA ALA A 145 -19.60 -5.37 -6.65
C ALA A 145 -20.57 -5.65 -5.50
N SER A 146 -20.12 -5.51 -4.25
CA SER A 146 -20.99 -5.65 -3.06
C SER A 146 -22.11 -4.60 -3.05
N VAL A 147 -21.77 -3.34 -3.32
CA VAL A 147 -22.75 -2.24 -3.41
C VAL A 147 -23.71 -2.45 -4.58
N VAL A 148 -23.21 -2.82 -5.77
CA VAL A 148 -24.05 -3.01 -6.96
C VAL A 148 -24.96 -4.24 -6.83
N ALA A 149 -24.42 -5.36 -6.34
CA ALA A 149 -25.19 -6.58 -6.14
C ALA A 149 -26.11 -6.53 -4.91
N GLN A 150 -25.99 -5.49 -4.08
CA GLN A 150 -26.71 -5.34 -2.81
C GLN A 150 -26.47 -6.52 -1.85
N VAL A 151 -25.28 -7.13 -1.93
CA VAL A 151 -24.90 -8.28 -1.10
C VAL A 151 -23.93 -7.82 -0.01
N PRO A 152 -24.24 -8.05 1.28
CA PRO A 152 -23.39 -7.61 2.37
C PRO A 152 -22.08 -8.39 2.42
N ASP A 153 -22.01 -9.64 1.95
CA ASP A 153 -20.79 -10.44 1.86
C ASP A 153 -20.68 -11.19 0.53
N LEU A 154 -19.56 -11.01 -0.19
CA LEU A 154 -19.30 -11.65 -1.48
C LEU A 154 -18.63 -13.02 -1.34
N HIS A 155 -18.29 -13.48 -0.14
CA HIS A 155 -17.64 -14.79 0.08
C HIS A 155 -18.44 -15.98 -0.47
N GLY A 156 -19.77 -15.86 -0.49
CA GLY A 156 -20.67 -16.86 -1.07
C GLY A 156 -20.77 -16.85 -2.60
N VAL A 157 -20.19 -15.86 -3.27
CA VAL A 157 -20.29 -15.72 -4.74
C VAL A 157 -19.31 -16.64 -5.45
N PRO A 158 -19.76 -17.45 -6.43
CA PRO A 158 -18.86 -18.32 -7.20
C PRO A 158 -17.74 -17.50 -7.86
N GLY A 159 -16.49 -17.90 -7.60
CA GLY A 159 -15.32 -17.25 -8.17
C GLY A 159 -14.72 -16.10 -7.35
N TYR A 160 -15.29 -15.73 -6.20
CA TYR A 160 -14.71 -14.71 -5.31
C TYR A 160 -13.25 -15.02 -4.95
N TYR A 161 -12.97 -16.23 -4.46
CA TYR A 161 -11.62 -16.64 -4.09
C TYR A 161 -10.67 -16.80 -5.29
N ALA A 162 -11.20 -17.06 -6.49
CA ALA A 162 -10.40 -17.16 -7.72
C ALA A 162 -9.99 -15.78 -8.25
N TYR A 163 -10.71 -14.72 -7.88
CA TYR A 163 -10.42 -13.35 -8.32
C TYR A 163 -9.07 -12.84 -7.82
N PHE A 164 -8.74 -13.03 -6.54
CA PHE A 164 -7.50 -12.55 -5.94
C PHE A 164 -6.21 -13.10 -6.59
N PRO A 165 -6.05 -14.44 -6.78
CA PRO A 165 -4.89 -14.97 -7.50
C PRO A 165 -4.87 -14.51 -8.96
N LEU A 166 -6.03 -14.32 -9.59
CA LEU A 166 -6.11 -13.79 -10.95
C LEU A 166 -5.58 -12.35 -11.03
N VAL A 167 -5.93 -11.49 -10.07
CA VAL A 167 -5.36 -10.13 -9.96
C VAL A 167 -3.85 -10.17 -9.77
N ALA A 168 -3.35 -11.04 -8.89
CA ALA A 168 -1.91 -11.20 -8.66
C ALA A 168 -1.17 -11.60 -9.94
N VAL A 169 -1.67 -12.62 -10.64
CA VAL A 169 -1.09 -13.11 -11.92
C VAL A 169 -1.17 -12.03 -12.99
N ALA A 170 -2.32 -11.36 -13.14
CA ALA A 170 -2.49 -10.28 -14.12
C ALA A 170 -1.50 -9.13 -13.88
N ALA A 171 -1.30 -8.73 -12.62
CA ALA A 171 -0.32 -7.70 -12.27
C ALA A 171 1.12 -8.16 -12.55
N LEU A 172 1.49 -9.39 -12.15
CA LEU A 172 2.82 -9.94 -12.41
C LEU A 172 3.13 -10.02 -13.92
N VAL A 173 2.17 -10.48 -14.72
CA VAL A 173 2.30 -10.55 -16.19
C VAL A 173 2.37 -9.15 -16.79
N GLY A 174 1.50 -8.23 -16.37
CA GLY A 174 1.44 -6.86 -16.88
C GLY A 174 2.70 -6.03 -16.60
N TYR A 175 3.44 -6.39 -15.55
CA TYR A 175 4.71 -5.78 -15.15
C TYR A 175 5.93 -6.67 -15.41
N ARG A 176 5.78 -7.82 -16.10
CA ARG A 176 6.85 -8.82 -16.33
C ARG A 176 8.17 -8.19 -16.74
N ARG A 177 8.16 -7.30 -17.74
CA ARG A 177 9.38 -6.66 -18.27
C ARG A 177 10.18 -5.87 -17.21
N HIS A 178 9.53 -5.38 -16.15
CA HIS A 178 10.15 -4.52 -15.14
C HIS A 178 10.83 -5.31 -14.02
N TRP A 179 10.34 -6.52 -13.71
CA TRP A 179 10.87 -7.34 -12.61
C TRP A 179 11.63 -8.59 -13.08
N TRP A 180 11.43 -9.03 -14.33
CA TRP A 180 12.05 -10.25 -14.86
C TRP A 180 13.57 -10.19 -14.95
N ASN A 181 14.17 -9.00 -14.99
CA ASN A 181 15.63 -8.84 -15.04
C ASN A 181 16.28 -8.68 -13.66
N PHE A 182 15.51 -8.72 -12.58
CA PHE A 182 16.06 -8.61 -11.23
C PHE A 182 16.85 -9.85 -10.82
N ALA A 183 17.68 -9.73 -9.78
CA ALA A 183 18.31 -10.87 -9.13
C ALA A 183 17.23 -11.87 -8.62
N PRO A 184 17.53 -13.19 -8.59
CA PRO A 184 16.55 -14.23 -8.26
C PRO A 184 15.85 -13.98 -6.91
N GLY A 185 16.58 -13.56 -5.87
CA GLY A 185 15.98 -13.24 -4.57
C GLY A 185 14.95 -12.09 -4.63
N LYS A 186 15.20 -11.06 -5.44
CA LYS A 186 14.23 -9.97 -5.65
C LYS A 186 13.02 -10.41 -6.47
N ARG A 187 13.19 -11.34 -7.43
CA ARG A 187 12.06 -11.92 -8.19
C ARG A 187 11.12 -12.69 -7.28
N VAL A 188 11.68 -13.53 -6.40
CA VAL A 188 10.89 -14.28 -5.41
C VAL A 188 10.16 -13.32 -4.48
N LEU A 189 10.82 -12.28 -3.98
CA LEU A 189 10.18 -11.26 -3.13
C LEU A 189 9.02 -10.56 -3.86
N VAL A 190 9.20 -10.17 -5.13
CA VAL A 190 8.15 -9.57 -5.96
C VAL A 190 6.95 -10.52 -6.10
N ALA A 191 7.20 -11.77 -6.47
CA ALA A 191 6.12 -12.75 -6.65
C ALA A 191 5.40 -13.03 -5.32
N ALA A 192 6.15 -13.25 -4.23
CA ALA A 192 5.60 -13.53 -2.91
C ALA A 192 4.74 -12.36 -2.41
N THR A 193 5.23 -11.13 -2.50
CA THR A 193 4.47 -9.95 -2.07
C THR A 193 3.29 -9.64 -2.97
N ALA A 194 3.39 -9.88 -4.28
CA ALA A 194 2.27 -9.73 -5.21
C ALA A 194 1.13 -10.72 -4.96
N VAL A 195 1.43 -11.91 -4.43
CA VAL A 195 0.42 -12.91 -4.04
C VAL A 195 -0.09 -12.67 -2.61
N ALA A 196 0.79 -12.30 -1.68
CA ALA A 196 0.41 -12.05 -0.28
C ALA A 196 -0.53 -10.85 -0.13
N LEU A 197 -0.33 -9.79 -0.92
CA LEU A 197 -1.10 -8.54 -0.78
C LEU A 197 -2.60 -8.74 -1.09
N PRO A 198 -3.01 -9.39 -2.20
CA PRO A 198 -4.40 -9.78 -2.43
C PRO A 198 -4.97 -10.72 -1.37
N MET A 199 -4.18 -11.70 -0.93
CA MET A 199 -4.63 -12.69 0.03
C MET A 199 -4.95 -12.08 1.39
N LEU A 200 -4.22 -11.05 1.82
CA LEU A 200 -4.54 -10.31 3.04
C LEU A 200 -5.96 -9.73 3.04
N ILE A 201 -6.51 -9.38 1.87
CA ILE A 201 -7.89 -8.90 1.74
C ILE A 201 -8.87 -10.06 1.62
N SER A 202 -8.51 -11.19 1.00
CA SER A 202 -9.46 -12.30 0.84
C SER A 202 -9.84 -12.97 2.17
N PHE A 203 -9.04 -12.81 3.22
CA PHE A 203 -9.27 -13.41 4.53
C PHE A 203 -9.81 -12.42 5.60
N GLY A 204 -9.86 -11.12 5.30
CA GLY A 204 -10.26 -10.08 6.26
C GLY A 204 -11.58 -9.43 5.88
#